data_AF-A0A842UA58-F1
#
_entry.id   AF-A0A842UA58-F1
#
_cell.length_a   1.000
_cell.length_b   1.000
_cell.length_c   1.000
_cell.angle_alpha   90.00
_cell.angle_beta   90.00
_cell.angle_gamma   90.00
#
_symmetry.space_group_name_H-M   'P 1'
#
loop_
_entity.id
_entity.type
_entity.pdbx_description
1 polymer ?
#
loop_
_entity_poly.entity_id
_entity_poly.type
_entity_poly.pdbx_seq_one_letter_code
_entity_poly.pdbx_strand_id
1 'polypeptide(L)'
;MFEMFEIVLIIAILWISSFIVGHIVFGIDLGPFKTPVMILAFVGVVFHELAHAAMSLLVGSKPREFHVSYRSRFSSEPSPQGKVRIETRNLTFLQAALIGLAPAILSTWLFLFSLEVALTETVAPFTRIACALLCVSIWLALAPSKQDLWITRYYFGKNPRYSLYQISLLVGSGIIVWYSLFAFGVSLPIDILFYIMVGIGYYALKYGLIGARMGISKFLSRNPFKLRDLAKSPAKAKRKRFKPSKPEKIGQKRAQW
;
A
#
# COMPACT_ATOMS: atom_id res chain seq x y z
N MET A 1 -19.23 -15.98 4.51
CA MET A 1 -19.49 -15.07 3.36
C MET A 1 -19.88 -13.69 3.86
N PHE A 2 -20.87 -13.61 4.76
CA PHE A 2 -21.28 -12.38 5.44
C PHE A 2 -20.12 -11.68 6.16
N GLU A 3 -19.33 -12.42 6.94
CA GLU A 3 -18.20 -11.89 7.73
C GLU A 3 -17.14 -11.12 6.91
N MET A 4 -16.80 -11.57 5.69
CA MET A 4 -15.79 -10.88 4.87
C MET A 4 -16.30 -9.57 4.28
N PHE A 5 -17.55 -9.54 3.84
CA PHE A 5 -18.18 -8.31 3.33
C PHE A 5 -18.38 -7.33 4.48
N GLU A 6 -18.74 -7.84 5.67
CA GLU A 6 -18.83 -7.06 6.90
C GLU A 6 -17.48 -6.40 7.24
N ILE A 7 -16.35 -7.11 7.16
CA ILE A 7 -15.04 -6.50 7.43
C ILE A 7 -14.72 -5.38 6.43
N VAL A 8 -14.96 -5.58 5.14
CA VAL A 8 -14.74 -4.52 4.12
C VAL A 8 -15.64 -3.32 4.38
N LEU A 9 -16.89 -3.57 4.76
CA LEU A 9 -17.85 -2.53 5.13
C LEU A 9 -17.44 -1.79 6.41
N ILE A 10 -16.97 -2.51 7.43
CA ILE A 10 -16.47 -1.96 8.69
C ILE A 10 -15.26 -1.08 8.41
N ILE A 11 -14.29 -1.53 7.60
CA ILE A 11 -13.15 -0.70 7.18
C ILE A 11 -13.66 0.58 6.54
N ALA A 12 -14.60 0.51 5.59
CA ALA A 12 -15.15 1.69 4.92
C ALA A 12 -15.87 2.65 5.89
N ILE A 13 -16.67 2.12 6.82
CA ILE A 13 -17.38 2.92 7.83
C ILE A 13 -16.41 3.59 8.80
N LEU A 14 -15.44 2.84 9.34
CA LEU A 14 -14.42 3.37 10.23
C LEU A 14 -13.60 4.46 9.53
N TRP A 15 -13.33 4.27 8.24
CA TRP A 15 -12.59 5.21 7.43
C TRP A 15 -13.33 6.53 7.20
N ILE A 16 -14.59 6.45 6.74
CA ILE A 16 -15.43 7.63 6.49
C ILE A 16 -15.69 8.38 7.79
N SER A 17 -16.03 7.65 8.87
CA SER A 17 -16.27 8.26 10.18
C SER A 17 -15.01 8.90 10.74
N SER A 18 -13.85 8.25 10.66
CA SER A 18 -12.55 8.80 11.04
C SER A 18 -12.24 10.09 10.30
N PHE A 19 -12.48 10.12 8.98
CA PHE A 19 -12.26 11.31 8.17
C PHE A 19 -13.16 12.48 8.60
N ILE A 20 -14.46 12.22 8.80
CA ILE A 20 -15.43 13.23 9.24
C ILE A 20 -15.07 13.75 10.64
N VAL A 21 -14.84 12.84 11.58
CA VAL A 21 -14.53 13.19 12.97
C VAL A 21 -13.21 13.92 13.06
N GLY A 22 -12.16 13.47 12.36
CA GLY A 22 -10.90 14.19 12.29
C GLY A 22 -11.11 15.63 11.77
N HIS A 23 -11.91 15.81 10.72
CA HIS A 23 -12.17 17.14 10.18
C HIS A 23 -12.90 18.06 11.17
N ILE A 24 -13.85 17.51 11.95
CA ILE A 24 -14.58 18.25 12.98
C ILE A 24 -13.66 18.56 14.18
N VAL A 25 -13.05 17.52 14.76
CA VAL A 25 -12.22 17.60 15.97
C VAL A 25 -11.01 18.51 15.78
N PHE A 26 -10.37 18.47 14.62
CA PHE A 26 -9.23 19.34 14.32
C PHE A 26 -9.66 20.73 13.79
N GLY A 27 -10.95 20.94 13.50
CA GLY A 27 -11.49 22.20 12.98
C GLY A 27 -12.15 23.10 14.03
N ILE A 28 -12.44 22.59 15.23
CA ILE A 28 -13.11 23.34 16.31
C ILE A 28 -12.17 23.64 17.47
N ASP A 29 -12.45 24.72 18.20
CA ASP A 29 -11.78 24.99 19.47
C ASP A 29 -12.42 24.14 20.59
N LEU A 30 -11.67 23.14 21.06
CA LEU A 30 -12.10 22.23 22.13
C LEU A 30 -11.85 22.78 23.54
N GLY A 31 -11.29 23.99 23.66
CA GLY A 31 -10.95 24.61 24.94
C GLY A 31 -10.11 23.69 25.83
N PRO A 32 -10.57 23.34 27.05
CA PRO A 32 -9.80 22.51 27.98
C PRO A 32 -9.58 21.07 27.48
N PHE A 33 -10.42 20.58 26.57
CA PHE A 33 -10.30 19.23 26.02
C PHE A 33 -9.34 19.14 24.84
N LYS A 34 -8.81 20.26 24.32
CA LYS A 34 -7.87 20.26 23.19
C LYS A 34 -6.64 19.40 23.50
N THR A 35 -5.99 19.63 24.63
CA THR A 35 -4.76 18.90 25.01
C THR A 35 -4.96 17.38 25.13
N PRO A 36 -5.91 16.85 25.92
CA PRO A 36 -6.09 15.39 26.02
C PRO A 36 -6.48 14.75 24.69
N VAL A 37 -7.33 15.40 23.89
CA VAL A 37 -7.71 14.88 22.56
C VAL A 37 -6.49 14.86 21.62
N MET A 38 -5.62 15.86 21.66
CA MET A 38 -4.41 15.90 20.84
C MET A 38 -3.39 14.83 21.26
N ILE A 39 -3.28 14.53 22.57
CA ILE A 39 -2.45 13.42 23.06
C ILE A 39 -2.98 12.09 22.53
N LEU A 40 -4.30 11.87 22.59
CA LEU A 40 -4.91 10.66 22.03
C LEU A 40 -4.69 10.56 20.51
N ALA A 41 -4.94 11.64 19.78
CA ALA A 41 -4.69 11.68 18.34
C ALA A 41 -3.21 11.39 18.00
N PHE A 42 -2.27 11.89 18.82
CA PHE A 42 -0.85 11.63 18.61
C PHE A 42 -0.49 10.15 18.71
N VAL A 43 -1.04 9.42 19.69
CA VAL A 43 -0.86 7.96 19.77
C VAL A 43 -1.38 7.29 18.49
N GLY A 44 -2.53 7.73 17.97
CA GLY A 44 -3.09 7.23 16.73
C GLY A 44 -2.18 7.48 15.53
N VAL A 45 -1.61 8.69 15.43
CA VAL A 45 -0.65 9.04 14.37
C VAL A 45 0.61 8.18 14.46
N VAL A 46 1.09 7.84 15.67
CA VAL A 46 2.21 6.91 15.83
C VAL A 46 1.87 5.55 15.20
N PHE A 47 0.70 4.98 15.50
CA PHE A 47 0.28 3.72 14.88
C PHE A 47 0.08 3.84 13.36
N HIS A 48 -0.43 4.98 12.90
CA HIS A 48 -0.58 5.27 11.48
C HIS A 48 0.77 5.21 10.74
N GLU A 49 1.78 5.91 11.24
CA GLU A 49 3.11 5.89 10.62
C GLU A 49 3.81 4.54 10.79
N LEU A 50 3.59 3.85 11.92
CA LEU A 50 4.10 2.49 12.12
C LEU A 50 3.51 1.53 11.09
N ALA A 51 2.23 1.68 10.72
CA ALA A 51 1.60 0.88 9.68
C ALA A 51 2.26 1.11 8.31
N HIS A 52 2.55 2.37 7.96
CA HIS A 52 3.32 2.70 6.74
C HIS A 52 4.70 2.04 6.76
N ALA A 53 5.43 2.15 7.87
CA ALA A 53 6.77 1.57 8.01
C ALA A 53 6.74 0.04 7.92
N ALA A 54 5.82 -0.62 8.63
CA ALA A 54 5.66 -2.07 8.62
C ALA A 54 5.32 -2.57 7.22
N MET A 55 4.34 -1.96 6.55
CA MET A 55 3.97 -2.37 5.20
C MET A 55 5.09 -2.12 4.19
N SER A 56 5.83 -1.02 4.33
CA SER A 56 6.99 -0.73 3.48
C SER A 56 8.03 -1.85 3.56
N LEU A 57 8.36 -2.30 4.79
CA LEU A 57 9.25 -3.44 5.00
C LEU A 57 8.69 -4.73 4.38
N LEU A 58 7.41 -5.03 4.58
CA LEU A 58 6.75 -6.22 4.02
C LEU A 58 6.79 -6.25 2.49
N VAL A 59 6.59 -5.11 1.83
CA VAL A 59 6.62 -5.02 0.37
C VAL A 59 8.03 -4.86 -0.21
N GLY A 60 9.06 -4.88 0.63
CA GLY A 60 10.47 -4.77 0.23
C GLY A 60 10.93 -3.35 -0.14
N SER A 61 10.23 -2.32 0.32
CA SER A 61 10.64 -0.92 0.18
C SER A 61 11.17 -0.40 1.52
N LYS A 62 12.48 -0.13 1.62
CA LYS A 62 13.08 0.29 2.88
C LYS A 62 12.62 1.71 3.25
N PRO A 63 12.05 1.92 4.45
CA PRO A 63 11.82 3.28 4.96
C PRO A 63 13.18 3.94 5.22
N ARG A 64 13.32 5.19 4.80
CA ARG A 64 14.55 5.99 4.96
C ARG A 64 14.49 6.90 6.18
N GLU A 65 13.32 7.47 6.43
CA GLU A 65 13.08 8.37 7.56
C GLU A 65 11.73 8.01 8.18
N PHE A 66 11.68 7.97 9.51
CA PHE A 66 10.47 7.84 10.31
C PHE A 66 10.44 9.03 11.27
N HIS A 67 9.41 9.86 11.17
CA HIS A 67 9.29 11.02 12.03
C HIS A 67 7.83 11.24 12.43
N VAL A 68 7.63 11.45 13.73
CA VAL A 68 6.33 11.83 14.30
C VAL A 68 6.57 13.04 15.18
N SER A 69 5.73 14.07 15.04
CA SER A 69 5.80 15.31 15.82
C SER A 69 4.46 15.60 16.44
N TYR A 70 4.48 15.97 17.72
CA TYR A 70 3.28 16.40 18.44
C TYR A 70 2.88 17.84 18.10
N ARG A 71 3.87 18.70 17.80
CA ARG A 71 3.66 20.13 17.56
C ARG A 71 3.91 20.50 16.11
N SER A 72 3.16 21.47 15.62
CA SER A 72 3.42 22.12 14.34
C SER A 72 4.77 22.86 14.39
N ARG A 73 5.55 22.76 13.30
CA ARG A 73 6.81 23.51 13.15
C ARG A 73 6.59 25.02 13.07
N PHE A 74 5.41 25.47 12.64
CA PHE A 74 5.14 26.88 12.35
C PHE A 74 4.44 27.62 13.49
N SER A 75 3.60 26.93 14.26
CA SER A 75 2.76 27.56 15.31
C SER A 75 3.09 27.11 16.73
N SER A 76 3.96 26.11 16.93
CA SER A 76 4.22 25.46 18.24
C SER A 76 2.97 24.90 18.94
N GLU A 77 1.81 24.96 18.31
CA GLU A 77 0.56 24.40 18.81
C GLU A 77 0.53 22.86 18.66
N PRO A 78 -0.22 22.17 19.54
CA PRO A 78 -0.55 20.76 19.35
C PRO A 78 -1.20 20.53 17.99
N SER A 79 -0.48 19.80 17.13
CA SER A 79 -0.93 19.37 15.82
C SER A 79 -0.16 18.09 15.49
N PRO A 80 -0.65 16.92 15.95
CA PRO A 80 -0.02 15.64 15.67
C PRO A 80 0.15 15.43 14.17
N GLN A 81 1.39 15.18 13.75
CA GLN A 81 1.75 14.96 12.35
C GLN A 81 2.80 13.86 12.26
N GLY A 82 2.70 13.06 11.21
CA GLY A 82 3.60 11.95 10.93
C GLY A 82 4.13 12.02 9.50
N LYS A 83 5.29 11.41 9.29
CA LYS A 83 5.83 11.17 7.95
C LYS A 83 6.79 9.99 7.96
N VAL A 84 6.48 8.98 7.15
CA VAL A 84 7.45 7.98 6.68
C VAL A 84 7.94 8.34 5.28
N ARG A 85 9.25 8.57 5.12
CA ARG A 85 9.87 8.76 3.81
C ARG A 85 10.32 7.43 3.26
N ILE A 86 9.73 7.02 2.15
CA ILE A 86 9.97 5.74 1.51
C ILE A 86 10.81 5.94 0.25
N GLU A 87 11.64 4.97 -0.09
CA GLU A 87 12.32 4.96 -1.38
C GLU A 87 11.31 4.71 -2.52
N THR A 88 10.92 5.79 -3.19
CA THR A 88 9.94 5.78 -4.29
C THR A 88 10.53 5.33 -5.63
N ARG A 89 11.85 5.15 -5.72
CA ARG A 89 12.48 4.67 -6.95
C ARG A 89 12.00 3.23 -7.22
N ASN A 90 11.24 3.07 -8.30
CA ASN A 90 10.76 1.79 -8.85
C ASN A 90 9.67 1.04 -8.07
N LEU A 91 8.84 1.72 -7.27
CA LEU A 91 7.64 1.09 -6.72
C LEU A 91 6.68 0.66 -7.83
N THR A 92 6.08 -0.53 -7.68
CA THR A 92 4.92 -0.95 -8.48
C THR A 92 3.63 -0.34 -7.91
N PHE A 93 2.56 -0.31 -8.72
CA PHE A 93 1.26 0.17 -8.25
C PHE A 93 0.77 -0.60 -7.03
N LEU A 94 0.85 -1.94 -7.05
CA LEU A 94 0.40 -2.75 -5.91
C LEU A 94 1.19 -2.42 -4.62
N GLN A 95 2.51 -2.22 -4.72
CA GLN A 95 3.32 -1.83 -3.55
C GLN A 95 2.91 -0.44 -3.03
N ALA A 96 2.72 0.53 -3.93
CA ALA A 96 2.29 1.87 -3.55
C ALA A 96 0.88 1.87 -2.92
N ALA A 97 -0.04 1.06 -3.47
CA ALA A 97 -1.39 0.89 -2.94
C ALA A 97 -1.38 0.23 -1.55
N LEU A 98 -0.60 -0.85 -1.37
CA LEU A 98 -0.47 -1.51 -0.07
C LEU A 98 0.11 -0.57 0.98
N ILE A 99 1.17 0.16 0.65
CA ILE A 99 1.77 1.17 1.53
C ILE A 99 0.73 2.27 1.85
N GLY A 100 0.14 2.91 0.83
CA GLY A 100 -0.79 4.02 1.05
C GLY A 100 -2.06 3.62 1.83
N LEU A 101 -2.50 2.36 1.71
CA LEU A 101 -3.65 1.83 2.45
C LEU A 101 -3.24 1.11 3.74
N ALA A 102 -1.94 1.04 4.07
CA ALA A 102 -1.45 0.31 5.24
C ALA A 102 -2.08 0.77 6.55
N PRO A 103 -2.23 2.08 6.84
CA PRO A 103 -2.88 2.53 8.06
C PRO A 103 -4.32 2.07 8.14
N ALA A 104 -5.08 2.16 7.05
CA ALA A 104 -6.47 1.71 7.02
C ALA A 104 -6.59 0.20 7.27
N ILE A 105 -5.67 -0.61 6.72
CA ILE A 105 -5.69 -2.06 6.88
C ILE A 105 -5.23 -2.45 8.29
N LEU A 106 -4.00 -2.10 8.66
CA LEU A 106 -3.37 -2.57 9.90
C LEU A 106 -4.02 -1.96 11.14
N SER A 107 -4.35 -0.68 11.11
CA SER A 107 -4.96 -0.03 12.26
C SER A 107 -6.42 -0.44 12.44
N THR A 108 -7.14 -0.88 11.40
CA THR A 108 -8.49 -1.46 11.58
C THR A 108 -8.42 -2.79 12.35
N TRP A 109 -7.47 -3.66 12.03
CA TRP A 109 -7.29 -4.90 12.81
C TRP A 109 -6.91 -4.61 14.26
N LEU A 110 -6.01 -3.65 14.49
CA LEU A 110 -5.66 -3.22 15.84
C LEU A 110 -6.85 -2.60 16.58
N PHE A 111 -7.69 -1.85 15.88
CA PHE A 111 -8.93 -1.27 16.42
C PHE A 111 -9.90 -2.37 16.83
N LEU A 112 -10.18 -3.35 15.96
CA LEU A 112 -11.10 -4.45 16.26
C LEU A 112 -10.60 -5.32 17.42
N PHE A 113 -9.32 -5.65 17.44
CA PHE A 113 -8.70 -6.36 18.56
C PHE A 113 -8.82 -5.58 19.87
N SER A 114 -8.53 -4.27 19.83
CA SER A 114 -8.65 -3.41 21.01
C SER A 114 -10.12 -3.30 21.47
N LEU A 115 -11.06 -3.26 20.53
CA LEU A 115 -12.49 -3.19 20.82
C LEU A 115 -12.97 -4.47 21.51
N GLU A 116 -12.56 -5.64 21.01
CA GLU A 116 -12.86 -6.94 21.61
C GLU A 116 -12.33 -7.02 23.05
N VAL A 117 -11.08 -6.64 23.28
CA VAL A 117 -10.48 -6.61 24.62
C VAL A 117 -11.21 -5.63 25.53
N ALA A 118 -11.61 -4.44 25.03
CA ALA A 118 -12.32 -3.44 25.82
C ALA A 118 -13.72 -3.93 26.26
N LEU A 119 -14.41 -4.70 25.42
CA LEU A 119 -15.75 -5.22 25.68
C LEU A 119 -15.75 -6.52 26.48
N THR A 120 -14.62 -7.22 26.61
CA THR A 120 -14.53 -8.48 27.33
C THR A 120 -14.54 -8.28 28.85
N GLU A 121 -15.53 -8.84 29.53
CA GLU A 121 -15.72 -8.68 30.98
C GLU A 121 -14.66 -9.38 31.84
N THR A 122 -14.04 -10.45 31.32
CA THR A 122 -13.01 -11.23 32.04
C THR A 122 -11.65 -10.53 32.09
N VAL A 123 -11.46 -9.47 31.30
CA VAL A 123 -10.20 -8.70 31.26
C VAL A 123 -10.19 -7.63 32.36
N ALA A 124 -9.03 -7.40 32.95
CA ALA A 124 -8.84 -6.40 34.00
C ALA A 124 -9.36 -5.00 33.57
N PRO A 125 -10.03 -4.24 34.46
CA PRO A 125 -10.63 -2.94 34.10
C PRO A 125 -9.64 -1.94 33.50
N PHE A 126 -8.41 -1.87 34.02
CA PHE A 126 -7.39 -0.97 33.48
C PHE A 126 -7.00 -1.28 32.03
N THR A 127 -6.87 -2.57 31.69
CA THR A 127 -6.57 -3.00 30.32
C THR A 127 -7.72 -2.66 29.38
N ARG A 128 -8.98 -2.85 29.83
CA ARG A 128 -10.17 -2.49 29.05
C ARG A 128 -10.22 -0.99 28.75
N ILE A 129 -9.95 -0.15 29.76
CA ILE A 129 -9.90 1.31 29.60
C ILE A 129 -8.78 1.71 28.64
N ALA A 130 -7.58 1.12 28.78
CA ALA A 130 -6.47 1.39 27.88
C ALA A 130 -6.79 1.04 26.42
N CYS A 131 -7.42 -0.11 26.18
CA CYS A 131 -7.87 -0.54 24.86
C CYS A 131 -8.98 0.36 24.29
N ALA A 132 -9.92 0.83 25.12
CA ALA A 132 -10.93 1.79 24.71
C ALA A 132 -10.30 3.13 24.28
N LEU A 133 -9.34 3.65 25.05
CA LEU A 133 -8.58 4.85 24.69
C LEU A 133 -7.76 4.64 23.40
N LEU A 134 -7.18 3.46 23.22
CA LEU A 134 -6.48 3.10 21.98
C LEU A 134 -7.43 3.06 20.77
N CYS A 135 -8.65 2.54 20.93
CA CYS A 135 -9.67 2.58 19.88
C CYS A 135 -9.98 4.01 19.45
N VAL A 136 -10.23 4.91 20.40
CA VAL A 136 -10.49 6.33 20.12
C VAL A 136 -9.28 6.98 19.43
N SER A 137 -8.09 6.72 19.95
CA SER A 137 -6.82 7.20 19.39
C SER A 137 -6.63 6.76 17.93
N ILE A 138 -6.79 5.46 17.63
CA ILE A 138 -6.70 4.94 16.27
C ILE A 138 -7.78 5.54 15.38
N TRP A 139 -9.02 5.61 15.85
CA TRP A 139 -10.13 6.15 15.09
C TRP A 139 -9.91 7.62 14.71
N LEU A 140 -9.28 8.43 15.56
CA LEU A 140 -8.91 9.81 15.23
C LEU A 140 -7.82 9.92 14.14
N ALA A 141 -7.02 8.88 13.92
CA ALA A 141 -5.89 8.88 13.00
C ALA A 141 -5.99 7.83 11.87
N LEU A 142 -7.13 7.15 11.72
CA LEU A 142 -7.29 6.03 10.78
C LEU A 142 -7.34 6.51 9.32
N ALA A 143 -7.86 7.72 9.09
CA ALA A 143 -7.96 8.29 7.75
C ALA A 143 -6.56 8.51 7.11
N PRO A 144 -6.31 7.98 5.89
CA PRO A 144 -5.10 8.14 5.13
C PRO A 144 -5.01 9.58 4.72
N SER A 145 -3.77 10.05 4.75
CA SER A 145 -3.47 11.40 4.35
C SER A 145 -3.73 11.57 2.86
N LYS A 146 -3.87 12.84 2.43
CA LYS A 146 -3.91 13.19 1.00
C LYS A 146 -2.69 12.65 0.26
N GLN A 147 -1.54 12.55 0.93
CA GLN A 147 -0.30 12.03 0.37
C GLN A 147 -0.41 10.52 0.06
N ASP A 148 -1.06 9.76 0.93
CA ASP A 148 -1.24 8.30 0.79
C ASP A 148 -2.15 7.94 -0.38
N LEU A 149 -3.20 8.73 -0.60
CA LEU A 149 -4.06 8.59 -1.77
C LEU A 149 -3.35 9.06 -3.04
N TRP A 150 -2.58 10.15 -2.96
CA TRP A 150 -1.84 10.69 -4.09
C TRP A 150 -0.78 9.72 -4.61
N ILE A 151 0.00 9.07 -3.74
CA ILE A 151 1.03 8.12 -4.18
C ILE A 151 0.40 6.95 -4.94
N THR A 152 -0.70 6.39 -4.45
CA THR A 152 -1.43 5.31 -5.12
C THR A 152 -1.91 5.75 -6.51
N ARG A 153 -2.53 6.93 -6.60
CA ARG A 153 -2.99 7.52 -7.87
C ARG A 153 -1.84 7.79 -8.84
N TYR A 154 -0.71 8.30 -8.34
CA TYR A 154 0.48 8.61 -9.14
C TYR A 154 1.04 7.35 -9.82
N TYR A 155 1.22 6.25 -9.07
CA TYR A 155 1.75 5.00 -9.65
C TYR A 155 0.76 4.31 -10.60
N PHE A 156 -0.54 4.43 -10.35
CA PHE A 156 -1.55 3.99 -11.31
C PHE A 156 -1.41 4.74 -12.64
N GLY A 157 -1.30 6.07 -12.59
CA GLY A 157 -1.16 6.93 -13.77
C GLY A 157 0.14 6.70 -14.55
N LYS A 158 1.22 6.30 -13.87
CA LYS A 158 2.52 6.02 -14.52
C LYS A 158 2.47 4.83 -15.48
N ASN A 159 1.73 3.78 -15.14
CA ASN A 159 1.53 2.61 -16.01
C ASN A 159 0.16 1.97 -15.75
N PRO A 160 -0.92 2.49 -16.36
CA PRO A 160 -2.28 2.04 -16.07
C PRO A 160 -2.50 0.59 -16.51
N ARG A 161 -1.88 0.16 -17.63
CA ARG A 161 -2.02 -1.22 -18.13
C ARG A 161 -1.44 -2.24 -17.16
N TYR A 162 -0.23 -1.98 -16.66
CA TYR A 162 0.38 -2.87 -15.67
C TYR A 162 -0.36 -2.83 -14.34
N SER A 163 -0.85 -1.66 -13.93
CA SER A 163 -1.66 -1.51 -12.72
C SER A 163 -2.96 -2.29 -12.79
N LEU A 164 -3.69 -2.20 -13.91
CA LEU A 164 -4.89 -3.01 -14.17
C LEU A 164 -4.58 -4.51 -14.16
N TYR A 165 -3.45 -4.92 -14.76
CA TYR A 165 -3.00 -6.31 -14.68
C TYR A 165 -2.78 -6.76 -13.22
N GLN A 166 -2.14 -5.93 -12.39
CA GLN A 166 -1.96 -6.24 -10.96
C GLN A 166 -3.30 -6.34 -10.22
N ILE A 167 -4.25 -5.45 -10.51
CA ILE A 167 -5.61 -5.49 -9.93
C ILE A 167 -6.34 -6.77 -10.36
N SER A 168 -6.33 -7.09 -11.65
CA SER A 168 -6.96 -8.31 -12.19
C SER A 168 -6.39 -9.58 -11.56
N LEU A 169 -5.06 -9.65 -11.37
CA LEU A 169 -4.43 -10.77 -10.67
C LEU A 169 -4.88 -10.87 -9.21
N LEU A 170 -4.97 -9.73 -8.52
CA LEU A 170 -5.38 -9.69 -7.12
C LEU A 170 -6.84 -10.13 -6.95
N VAL A 171 -7.74 -9.58 -7.77
CA VAL A 171 -9.16 -9.95 -7.80
C VAL A 171 -9.33 -11.41 -8.19
N GLY A 172 -8.63 -11.87 -9.22
CA GLY A 172 -8.66 -13.27 -9.65
C GLY A 172 -8.18 -14.22 -8.55
N SER A 173 -7.11 -13.85 -7.83
CA SER A 173 -6.64 -14.60 -6.66
C SER A 173 -7.70 -14.66 -5.56
N GLY A 174 -8.33 -13.52 -5.24
CA GLY A 174 -9.42 -13.44 -4.27
C GLY A 174 -10.57 -14.40 -4.60
N ILE A 175 -11.03 -14.38 -5.86
CA ILE A 175 -12.10 -15.25 -6.35
C ILE A 175 -11.71 -16.73 -6.25
N ILE A 176 -10.48 -17.09 -6.65
CA ILE A 176 -10.01 -18.48 -6.61
C ILE A 176 -9.92 -18.99 -5.17
N VAL A 177 -9.31 -18.22 -4.27
CA VAL A 177 -9.20 -18.60 -2.85
C VAL A 177 -10.58 -18.74 -2.24
N TRP A 178 -11.45 -17.76 -2.45
CA TRP A 178 -12.84 -17.80 -1.97
C TRP A 178 -13.59 -19.04 -2.48
N TYR A 179 -13.57 -19.28 -3.79
CA TYR A 179 -14.26 -20.42 -4.39
C TYR A 179 -13.69 -21.75 -3.88
N SER A 180 -12.37 -21.83 -3.67
CA SER A 180 -11.72 -23.02 -3.12
C SER A 180 -12.20 -23.30 -1.70
N LEU A 181 -12.14 -22.31 -0.81
CA LEU A 181 -12.61 -22.47 0.57
C LEU A 181 -14.09 -22.85 0.62
N PHE A 182 -14.92 -22.23 -0.21
CA PHE A 182 -16.34 -22.55 -0.34
C PHE A 182 -16.57 -23.98 -0.84
N ALA A 183 -15.95 -24.37 -1.95
CA ALA A 183 -16.13 -25.68 -2.59
C ALA A 183 -15.64 -26.83 -1.70
N PHE A 184 -14.59 -26.62 -0.91
CA PHE A 184 -14.05 -27.61 0.02
C PHE A 184 -14.63 -27.51 1.44
N GLY A 185 -15.53 -26.56 1.71
CA GLY A 185 -16.12 -26.38 3.04
C GLY A 185 -15.10 -26.03 4.14
N VAL A 186 -14.01 -25.35 3.79
CA VAL A 186 -12.93 -25.01 4.72
C VAL A 186 -13.23 -23.69 5.43
N SER A 187 -13.40 -23.74 6.74
CA SER A 187 -13.42 -22.57 7.61
C SER A 187 -12.01 -22.24 8.11
N LEU A 188 -11.57 -21.01 7.95
CA LEU A 188 -10.29 -20.56 8.51
C LEU A 188 -10.47 -20.15 9.97
N PRO A 189 -9.52 -20.49 10.86
CA PRO A 189 -9.61 -20.12 12.28
C PRO A 189 -9.39 -18.63 12.53
N ILE A 190 -8.73 -17.94 11.59
CA ILE A 190 -8.43 -16.51 11.68
C ILE A 190 -8.55 -15.90 10.29
N ASP A 191 -9.33 -14.83 10.17
CA ASP A 191 -9.61 -14.14 8.90
C ASP A 191 -8.34 -13.65 8.18
N ILE A 192 -7.28 -13.30 8.93
CA ILE A 192 -6.01 -12.86 8.34
C ILE A 192 -5.40 -13.92 7.41
N LEU A 193 -5.66 -15.21 7.67
CA LEU A 193 -5.18 -16.32 6.83
C LEU A 193 -5.78 -16.25 5.42
N PHE A 194 -7.02 -15.77 5.28
CA PHE A 194 -7.64 -15.59 3.98
C PHE A 194 -6.83 -14.63 3.12
N TYR A 195 -6.49 -13.46 3.66
CA TYR A 195 -5.72 -12.45 2.94
C TYR A 195 -4.29 -12.92 2.61
N ILE A 196 -3.67 -13.71 3.49
CA ILE A 196 -2.38 -14.35 3.21
C ILE A 196 -2.51 -15.33 2.05
N MET A 197 -3.55 -16.18 2.03
CA MET A 197 -3.82 -17.09 0.91
C MET A 197 -4.07 -16.34 -0.39
N VAL A 198 -4.78 -15.20 -0.37
CA VAL A 198 -4.95 -14.33 -1.54
C VAL A 198 -3.60 -13.78 -2.01
N GLY A 199 -2.70 -13.40 -1.10
CA GLY A 199 -1.33 -13.00 -1.44
C GLY A 199 -0.56 -14.13 -2.13
N ILE A 200 -0.62 -15.35 -1.60
CA ILE A 200 0.01 -16.54 -2.20
C ILE A 200 -0.57 -16.83 -3.58
N GLY A 201 -1.90 -16.85 -3.71
CA GLY A 201 -2.59 -17.05 -4.98
C GLY A 201 -2.24 -15.98 -6.02
N TYR A 202 -2.03 -14.73 -5.59
CA TYR A 202 -1.60 -13.65 -6.49
C TYR A 202 -0.22 -13.96 -7.10
N TYR A 203 0.74 -14.39 -6.28
CA TYR A 203 2.06 -14.77 -6.78
C TYR A 203 2.00 -16.05 -7.63
N ALA A 204 1.19 -17.03 -7.23
CA ALA A 204 0.97 -18.24 -8.01
C ALA A 204 0.43 -17.93 -9.42
N LEU A 205 -0.60 -17.08 -9.52
CA LEU A 205 -1.13 -16.62 -10.81
C LEU A 205 -0.09 -15.82 -11.60
N LYS A 206 0.59 -14.86 -10.95
CA LYS A 206 1.60 -14.02 -11.59
C LYS A 206 2.70 -14.86 -12.24
N TYR A 207 3.32 -15.75 -11.47
CA TYR A 207 4.43 -16.58 -11.96
C TYR A 207 3.92 -17.71 -12.86
N GLY A 208 2.71 -18.22 -12.63
CA GLY A 208 2.04 -19.19 -13.50
C GLY A 208 1.82 -18.64 -14.91
N LEU A 209 1.29 -17.42 -15.05
CA LEU A 209 1.09 -16.79 -16.36
C LEU A 209 2.41 -16.47 -17.08
N ILE A 210 3.44 -16.06 -16.33
CA ILE A 210 4.79 -15.86 -16.88
C ILE A 210 5.34 -17.20 -17.39
N GLY A 211 5.22 -18.26 -16.60
CA GLY A 211 5.63 -19.62 -16.97
C GLY A 211 4.86 -20.15 -18.19
N ALA A 212 3.55 -19.97 -18.23
CA ALA A 212 2.70 -20.36 -19.36
C ALA A 212 3.11 -19.63 -20.64
N ARG A 213 3.34 -18.31 -20.57
CA ARG A 213 3.84 -17.53 -21.71
C ARG A 213 5.19 -18.04 -22.20
N MET A 214 6.11 -18.35 -21.29
CA MET A 214 7.41 -18.93 -21.63
C MET A 214 7.25 -20.29 -22.31
N GLY A 215 6.40 -21.16 -21.76
CA GLY A 215 6.11 -22.49 -22.33
C GLY A 215 5.49 -22.41 -23.73
N ILE A 216 4.45 -21.60 -23.91
CA ILE A 216 3.79 -21.35 -25.20
C ILE A 216 4.79 -20.80 -26.21
N SER A 217 5.61 -19.82 -25.82
CA SER A 217 6.62 -19.24 -26.72
C SER A 217 7.65 -20.27 -27.17
N LYS A 218 8.08 -21.16 -26.27
CA LYS A 218 9.03 -22.25 -26.57
C LYS A 218 8.40 -23.31 -27.46
N PHE A 219 7.11 -23.62 -27.25
CA PHE A 219 6.35 -24.55 -28.08
C PHE A 219 6.13 -24.00 -29.49
N LEU A 220 5.70 -22.75 -29.61
CA LEU A 220 5.50 -22.09 -30.90
C LEU A 220 6.82 -21.85 -31.64
N SER A 221 7.92 -21.56 -30.94
CA SER A 221 9.25 -21.42 -31.55
C SER A 221 9.86 -22.75 -32.02
N ARG A 222 9.35 -23.90 -31.57
CA ARG A 222 9.73 -25.22 -32.09
C ARG A 222 9.12 -25.50 -33.47
N ASN A 223 8.17 -24.69 -33.94
CA ASN A 223 7.72 -24.65 -35.33
C ASN A 223 8.35 -23.43 -36.03
N PRO A 224 9.53 -23.58 -36.67
CA PRO A 224 10.29 -22.44 -37.21
C PRO A 224 9.64 -21.71 -38.39
N PHE A 225 8.45 -22.10 -38.84
CA PHE A 225 7.93 -21.68 -40.15
C PHE A 225 7.08 -20.40 -40.19
N LYS A 226 6.67 -19.78 -39.08
CA LYS A 226 5.76 -18.59 -39.14
C LYS A 226 6.05 -17.40 -38.22
N LEU A 227 7.03 -17.45 -37.31
CA LEU A 227 7.29 -16.33 -36.38
C LEU A 227 8.36 -15.34 -36.87
N ARG A 228 9.03 -15.62 -37.99
CA ARG A 228 10.11 -14.75 -38.51
C ARG A 228 9.61 -13.48 -39.18
N ASP A 229 8.32 -13.39 -39.52
CA ASP A 229 7.74 -12.21 -40.17
C ASP A 229 6.95 -11.29 -39.22
N LEU A 230 6.50 -11.79 -38.07
CA LEU A 230 5.86 -10.94 -37.03
C LEU A 230 6.88 -10.25 -36.10
N ALA A 231 8.12 -10.75 -36.02
CA ALA A 231 9.18 -10.15 -35.19
C ALA A 231 10.03 -9.08 -35.92
N LYS A 232 9.72 -8.77 -37.19
CA LYS A 232 10.45 -7.78 -38.01
C LYS A 232 9.86 -6.36 -37.93
N SER A 233 9.33 -5.91 -36.79
CA SER A 233 9.20 -4.46 -36.51
C SER A 233 8.88 -4.27 -35.02
N PRO A 234 9.86 -3.86 -34.17
CA PRO A 234 10.36 -2.48 -34.15
C PRO A 234 11.88 -2.35 -33.93
N ALA A 235 12.67 -3.36 -34.30
CA ALA A 235 14.14 -3.36 -34.09
C ALA A 235 14.94 -2.53 -35.11
N LYS A 236 14.27 -1.75 -35.97
CA LYS A 236 14.94 -0.76 -36.86
C LYS A 236 15.05 0.64 -36.26
N ALA A 237 14.73 0.83 -34.99
CA ALA A 237 15.33 1.93 -34.21
C ALA A 237 16.76 1.52 -33.82
N LYS A 238 17.64 1.45 -34.82
CA LYS A 238 19.09 1.42 -34.61
C LYS A 238 19.40 2.62 -33.72
N ARG A 239 19.76 2.38 -32.45
CA ARG A 239 20.68 3.26 -31.74
C ARG A 239 21.95 3.32 -32.60
N LYS A 240 21.99 4.26 -33.56
CA LYS A 240 23.26 4.80 -34.03
C LYS A 240 23.90 5.37 -32.77
N ARG A 241 24.81 4.61 -32.16
CA ARG A 241 25.75 5.20 -31.21
C ARG A 241 26.43 6.32 -31.99
N PHE A 242 26.11 7.56 -31.64
CA PHE A 242 26.80 8.72 -32.17
C PHE A 242 28.27 8.52 -31.79
N LYS A 243 29.10 8.17 -32.77
CA LYS A 243 30.56 8.25 -32.63
C LYS A 243 30.89 9.69 -32.99
N PRO A 244 31.25 10.57 -32.04
CA PRO A 244 31.73 11.89 -32.41
C PRO A 244 32.92 11.72 -33.34
N SER A 245 32.87 12.36 -34.51
CA SER A 245 34.01 12.44 -35.42
C SER A 245 35.18 13.04 -34.65
N LYS A 246 36.36 12.41 -34.75
CA LYS A 246 37.59 12.93 -34.11
C LYS A 246 37.80 14.39 -34.57
N PRO A 247 38.21 15.31 -33.68
CA PRO A 247 38.27 16.75 -33.94
C PRO A 247 39.15 17.14 -35.13
N GLU A 248 40.14 16.31 -35.50
CA GLU A 248 40.96 16.50 -36.71
C GLU A 248 40.16 16.56 -38.01
N LYS A 249 38.98 15.92 -38.08
CA LYS A 249 38.12 15.93 -39.27
C LYS A 249 37.13 17.10 -39.33
N ILE A 250 37.05 17.92 -38.27
CA ILE A 250 36.14 19.08 -38.18
C ILE A 250 36.93 20.40 -38.28
N GLY A 251 38.26 20.36 -38.44
CA GLY A 251 39.09 21.57 -38.55
C GLY A 251 39.19 22.39 -37.26
N GLN A 252 38.72 21.85 -36.13
CA GLN A 252 38.86 22.49 -34.84
C GLN A 252 40.26 22.22 -34.29
N LYS A 253 41.08 23.27 -34.19
CA LYS A 253 42.37 23.23 -33.48
C LYS A 253 42.11 22.78 -32.04
N ARG A 254 42.84 21.76 -31.57
CA ARG A 254 42.84 21.37 -30.15
C ARG A 254 43.21 22.61 -29.32
N ALA A 255 42.43 22.90 -28.28
CA ALA A 255 42.86 23.84 -27.26
C ALA A 255 44.17 23.33 -26.66
N GLN A 256 45.22 24.14 -26.71
CA GLN A 256 46.43 23.91 -25.95
C GLN A 256 46.22 24.57 -24.59
N TRP A 257 45.97 23.75 -23.58
CA TRP A 257 46.30 24.00 -22.19
C TRP A 257 46.52 22.66 -21.50
#